data_AF-M0P246-F1
#
_entry.id   AF-M0P246-F1
#
_cell.length_a   1.000
_cell.length_b   1.000
_cell.length_c   1.000
_cell.angle_alpha   90.00
_cell.angle_beta   90.00
_cell.angle_gamma   90.00
#
_symmetry.space_group_name_H-M   'P 1'
#
loop_
_entity.id
_entity.type
_entity.pdbx_description
1 polymer ?
#
loop_
_entity_poly.entity_id
_entity_poly.type
_entity_poly.pdbx_seq_one_letter_code
_entity_poly.pdbx_strand_id
1 'polypeptide(L)'
;MNGGERGATAERGQSEVLGTVLLLGLTVAVVGTTVALGATALDDSQRTADIQRVEGAMTQVDSKASLVAHGGSPSQRLRLDPGRNADLRVDEGAGSMRIEVETENGTYTNETTLGAIIYERGDDVIAYQGGGVWRANPDGAQMVSPPEFHYRGDTLTLPLVTVAGEGDLSDSVAISDSGERPEDLFASENVSNPLLGGNVTITVESEYAEAWGRFFESRTEANVTQLSSNEVRVEIRTKTVHPTLTTSASAVGGSSIAAGGIRRLEADSYDSGSDSDPNRYGPDTADDNAVVRTNGGFGKGEGGIGKLEEIRIRGDLLMGADDFPPGQFEKKVNVSGEIRTNVDFVSLNPVSGAIRQQIDDLRDRDTERTTGSFAFDGGTETVSEDTEFTGDLVISDEKTLIVESGTTLKVDGDLDIEDGGSLVLDAHSDEIDVLVDGRMFVGGTDAVQAKGGNPVNLHVSGPVTVRGDGTAGGPASISTEKDTRLELFTLGRVTLDDGANVSADGDRTENLWLYSGEDPIDINGNNGRVNFTGVLYAPESTMTLDGSMTFTGSFTANEFEFNEARLKLHYDEALRDNQPFDGRSVPVVSHLHVSTHTVVVESD
;
A
#
# COMPACT_ATOMS: atom_id res chain seq x y z
N MET A 1 104.92 36.70 -15.51
CA MET A 1 104.42 36.94 -16.87
C MET A 1 102.91 37.12 -16.79
N ASN A 2 102.41 38.08 -17.58
CA ASN A 2 101.03 38.55 -17.76
C ASN A 2 99.87 37.57 -17.55
N GLY A 3 98.74 38.15 -17.11
CA GLY A 3 97.38 37.64 -17.35
C GLY A 3 96.43 38.14 -16.27
N GLY A 4 95.64 39.19 -16.56
CA GLY A 4 94.88 39.93 -15.54
C GLY A 4 93.41 39.55 -15.40
N GLU A 5 92.76 40.18 -14.42
CA GLU A 5 91.30 40.32 -14.23
C GLU A 5 91.10 41.66 -13.50
N ARG A 6 90.70 42.74 -14.20
CA ARG A 6 89.32 43.26 -14.39
C ARG A 6 88.47 43.23 -13.11
N GLY A 7 88.08 44.42 -12.68
CA GLY A 7 87.46 44.67 -11.39
C GLY A 7 85.97 44.40 -11.30
N ALA A 8 85.46 44.55 -10.08
CA ALA A 8 84.06 44.79 -9.75
C ALA A 8 83.97 45.35 -8.32
N THR A 9 83.96 46.67 -8.19
CA THR A 9 83.33 47.37 -7.06
C THR A 9 82.06 48.00 -7.57
N ALA A 10 80.99 47.22 -7.61
CA ALA A 10 79.59 47.64 -7.70
C ALA A 10 78.73 46.40 -7.39
N GLU A 11 77.51 46.58 -6.86
CA GLU A 11 76.49 45.53 -6.67
C GLU A 11 76.55 44.70 -5.37
N ARG A 12 76.61 45.38 -4.22
CA ARG A 12 76.07 44.82 -2.94
C ARG A 12 74.91 45.62 -2.34
N GLY A 13 74.63 46.82 -2.86
CA GLY A 13 73.46 47.63 -2.47
C GLY A 13 72.18 47.36 -3.28
N GLN A 14 72.23 46.52 -4.33
CA GLN A 14 71.03 46.19 -5.12
C GLN A 14 70.29 44.93 -4.65
N SER A 15 70.98 43.92 -4.11
CA SER A 15 70.33 42.67 -3.67
C SER A 15 69.39 42.84 -2.47
N GLU A 16 69.69 43.76 -1.55
CA GLU A 16 68.83 44.05 -0.40
C GLU A 16 67.52 44.74 -0.82
N VAL A 17 67.61 45.67 -1.78
CA VAL A 17 66.45 46.34 -2.37
C VAL A 17 65.62 45.37 -3.20
N LEU A 18 66.27 44.50 -4.00
CA LEU A 18 65.58 43.47 -4.78
C LEU A 18 64.84 42.47 -3.90
N GLY A 19 65.46 42.02 -2.80
CA GLY A 19 64.86 41.10 -1.84
C GLY A 19 63.64 41.71 -1.13
N THR A 20 63.73 43.00 -0.77
CA THR A 20 62.61 43.73 -0.15
C THR A 20 61.45 43.91 -1.12
N VAL A 21 61.72 44.28 -2.38
CA VAL A 21 60.69 44.43 -3.42
C VAL A 21 60.03 43.09 -3.75
N LEU A 22 60.80 42.00 -3.84
CA LEU A 22 60.26 40.66 -4.09
C LEU A 22 59.41 40.15 -2.93
N LEU A 23 59.84 40.38 -1.68
CA LEU A 23 59.02 40.06 -0.51
C LEU A 23 57.73 40.85 -0.53
N LEU A 24 57.79 42.18 -0.72
CA LEU A 24 56.59 43.02 -0.76
C LEU A 24 55.63 42.60 -1.89
N GLY A 25 56.17 42.30 -3.08
CA GLY A 25 55.40 41.79 -4.21
C GLY A 25 54.75 40.44 -3.94
N LEU A 26 55.47 39.52 -3.30
CA LEU A 26 54.94 38.22 -2.88
C LEU A 26 53.85 38.37 -1.80
N THR A 27 54.05 39.23 -0.80
CA THR A 27 53.04 39.46 0.24
C THR A 27 51.75 40.01 -0.36
N VAL A 28 51.86 40.99 -1.27
CA VAL A 28 50.71 41.56 -1.97
C VAL A 28 50.02 40.51 -2.83
N ALA A 29 50.78 39.66 -3.54
CA ALA A 29 50.22 38.58 -4.33
C ALA A 29 49.46 37.56 -3.46
N VAL A 30 50.05 37.10 -2.36
CA VAL A 30 49.43 36.13 -1.45
C VAL A 30 48.18 36.69 -0.77
N VAL A 31 48.25 37.93 -0.26
CA VAL A 31 47.10 38.61 0.35
C VAL A 31 46.01 38.82 -0.70
N GLY A 32 46.36 39.29 -1.90
CA GLY A 32 45.42 39.49 -3.00
C GLY A 32 44.69 38.21 -3.39
N THR A 33 45.42 37.11 -3.58
CA THR A 33 44.82 35.80 -3.89
C THR A 33 43.94 35.29 -2.74
N THR A 34 44.37 35.45 -1.49
CA THR A 34 43.59 35.02 -0.32
C THR A 34 42.28 35.78 -0.21
N VAL A 35 42.30 37.11 -0.40
CA VAL A 35 41.09 37.94 -0.36
C VAL A 35 40.15 37.58 -1.52
N ALA A 36 40.68 37.36 -2.73
CA ALA A 36 39.87 36.97 -3.87
C ALA A 36 39.13 35.64 -3.66
N LEU A 37 39.85 34.60 -3.20
CA LEU A 37 39.26 33.28 -2.92
C LEU A 37 38.35 33.30 -1.68
N GLY A 38 38.70 34.09 -0.66
CA GLY A 38 37.89 34.26 0.54
C GLY A 38 36.58 34.97 0.26
N ALA A 39 36.58 35.96 -0.65
CA ALA A 39 35.38 36.67 -1.05
C ALA A 39 34.39 35.75 -1.79
N THR A 40 34.86 34.93 -2.75
CA THR A 40 34.00 33.99 -3.47
C THR A 40 33.43 32.91 -2.55
N ALA A 41 34.25 32.34 -1.67
CA ALA A 41 33.80 31.31 -0.73
C ALA A 41 32.77 31.85 0.28
N LEU A 42 32.92 33.11 0.71
CA LEU A 42 31.96 33.77 1.59
C LEU A 42 30.64 34.08 0.87
N ASP A 43 30.70 34.53 -0.38
CA ASP A 43 29.52 34.80 -1.21
C ASP A 43 28.69 33.53 -1.45
N ASP A 44 29.34 32.43 -1.82
CA ASP A 44 28.69 31.11 -1.98
C ASP A 44 28.05 30.62 -0.68
N SER A 45 28.74 30.81 0.46
CA SER A 45 28.22 30.44 1.78
C SER A 45 27.00 31.29 2.17
N GLN A 46 27.02 32.59 1.85
CA GLN A 46 25.88 33.49 2.08
C GLN A 46 24.70 33.11 1.19
N ARG A 47 24.92 32.87 -0.11
CA ARG A 47 23.87 32.43 -1.04
C ARG A 47 23.21 31.15 -0.57
N THR A 48 24.00 30.16 -0.16
CA THR A 48 23.49 28.89 0.37
C THR A 48 22.66 29.09 1.64
N ALA A 49 23.16 29.89 2.59
CA ALA A 49 22.44 30.17 3.82
C ALA A 49 21.15 30.97 3.59
N ASP A 50 21.13 31.84 2.58
CA ASP A 50 19.95 32.62 2.22
C ASP A 50 18.87 31.73 1.62
N ILE A 51 19.24 30.84 0.69
CA ILE A 51 18.34 29.85 0.10
C ILE A 51 17.73 28.95 1.18
N GLN A 52 18.56 28.39 2.07
CA GLN A 52 18.06 27.53 3.17
C GLN A 52 17.11 28.27 4.12
N ARG A 53 17.35 29.57 4.36
CA ARG A 53 16.43 30.39 5.17
C ARG A 53 15.10 30.57 4.47
N VAL A 54 15.10 30.83 3.16
CA VAL A 54 13.86 31.01 2.39
C VAL A 54 13.11 29.70 2.22
N GLU A 55 13.80 28.57 1.97
CA GLU A 55 13.21 27.22 1.98
C GLU A 55 12.45 27.00 3.30
N GLY A 56 13.09 27.27 4.45
CA GLY A 56 12.44 27.17 5.76
C GLY A 56 11.30 28.17 5.99
N ALA A 57 11.38 29.38 5.41
CA ALA A 57 10.31 30.37 5.47
C ALA A 57 9.10 29.94 4.63
N MET A 58 9.33 29.36 3.45
CA MET A 58 8.29 28.82 2.59
C MET A 58 7.65 27.55 3.17
N THR A 59 8.40 26.71 3.88
CA THR A 59 7.80 25.62 4.68
C THR A 59 6.91 26.15 5.81
N GLN A 60 7.20 27.34 6.36
CA GLN A 60 6.27 27.98 7.29
C GLN A 60 5.03 28.53 6.58
N VAL A 61 5.18 29.10 5.37
CA VAL A 61 4.04 29.50 4.53
C VAL A 61 3.11 28.31 4.30
N ASP A 62 3.66 27.17 3.90
CA ASP A 62 2.96 25.90 3.73
C ASP A 62 2.14 25.53 4.98
N SER A 63 2.81 25.40 6.14
CA SER A 63 2.12 25.09 7.41
C SER A 63 1.02 26.11 7.78
N LYS A 64 1.22 27.40 7.49
CA LYS A 64 0.24 28.45 7.77
C LYS A 64 -0.91 28.47 6.79
N ALA A 65 -0.65 28.23 5.51
CA ALA A 65 -1.64 28.12 4.46
C ALA A 65 -2.53 26.89 4.70
N SER A 66 -1.96 25.73 5.03
CA SER A 66 -2.71 24.53 5.43
C SER A 66 -3.62 24.79 6.65
N LEU A 67 -3.11 25.49 7.69
CA LEU A 67 -3.94 25.89 8.85
C LEU A 67 -5.11 26.81 8.48
N VAL A 68 -4.95 27.67 7.47
CA VAL A 68 -6.02 28.57 6.99
C VAL A 68 -7.00 27.80 6.12
N ALA A 69 -6.48 27.06 5.13
CA ALA A 69 -7.22 26.20 4.21
C ALA A 69 -8.13 25.21 4.95
N HIS A 70 -7.63 24.55 5.99
CA HIS A 70 -8.38 23.53 6.73
C HIS A 70 -9.13 24.09 7.96
N GLY A 71 -9.40 25.39 7.99
CA GLY A 71 -10.28 26.02 8.98
C GLY A 71 -9.70 26.14 10.39
N GLY A 72 -8.39 25.93 10.56
CA GLY A 72 -7.69 26.12 11.84
C GLY A 72 -7.54 27.60 12.23
N SER A 73 -7.58 28.53 11.27
CA SER A 73 -7.56 29.97 11.52
C SER A 73 -8.07 30.79 10.32
N PRO A 74 -8.83 31.89 10.50
CA PRO A 74 -9.28 32.71 9.39
C PRO A 74 -8.16 33.51 8.71
N SER A 75 -7.03 33.73 9.40
CA SER A 75 -5.84 34.35 8.80
C SER A 75 -4.58 34.05 9.60
N GLN A 76 -3.44 34.07 8.94
CA GLN A 76 -2.10 33.95 9.51
C GLN A 76 -1.20 35.04 8.92
N ARG A 77 -0.20 35.47 9.70
CA ARG A 77 0.79 36.46 9.26
C ARG A 77 2.19 35.90 9.42
N LEU A 78 3.04 36.15 8.44
CA LEU A 78 4.42 35.68 8.42
C LEU A 78 5.33 36.80 7.92
N ARG A 79 6.56 36.81 8.44
CA ARG A 79 7.64 37.63 7.88
C ARG A 79 8.60 36.73 7.11
N LEU A 80 8.79 37.04 5.84
CA LEU A 80 9.60 36.24 4.92
C LEU A 80 11.01 36.78 4.74
N ASP A 81 11.24 38.08 4.98
CA ASP A 81 12.54 38.76 4.88
C ASP A 81 13.37 38.28 3.65
N PRO A 82 12.88 38.54 2.42
CA PRO A 82 13.45 37.99 1.18
C PRO A 82 14.92 38.40 0.93
N GLY A 83 15.41 39.41 1.66
CA GLY A 83 16.76 39.94 1.54
C GLY A 83 16.89 40.93 0.37
N ARG A 84 18.07 41.56 0.27
CA ARG A 84 18.32 42.57 -0.77
C ARG A 84 18.49 41.90 -2.15
N ASN A 85 17.89 42.47 -3.19
CA ASN A 85 17.91 41.99 -4.58
C ASN A 85 17.25 40.62 -4.79
N ALA A 86 16.18 40.34 -4.04
CA ALA A 86 15.31 39.20 -4.29
C ALA A 86 13.90 39.71 -4.53
N ASP A 87 13.19 39.08 -5.44
CA ASP A 87 11.80 39.38 -5.74
C ASP A 87 10.92 38.33 -5.06
N LEU A 88 9.86 38.79 -4.40
CA LEU A 88 8.84 37.96 -3.79
C LEU A 88 7.50 38.41 -4.36
N ARG A 89 6.77 37.49 -5.00
CA ARG A 89 5.52 37.80 -5.70
C ARG A 89 4.48 36.71 -5.51
N VAL A 90 3.22 37.07 -5.69
CA VAL A 90 2.12 36.12 -5.88
C VAL A 90 1.71 36.14 -7.34
N ASP A 91 1.46 34.96 -7.87
CA ASP A 91 0.98 34.74 -9.23
C ASP A 91 -0.17 33.72 -9.18
N GLU A 92 -1.40 34.21 -9.21
CA GLU A 92 -2.60 33.37 -9.23
C GLU A 92 -2.71 32.48 -10.47
N GLY A 93 -2.03 32.84 -11.57
CA GLY A 93 -2.01 32.08 -12.82
C GLY A 93 -0.87 31.06 -12.91
N ALA A 94 -0.08 30.90 -11.86
CA ALA A 94 1.07 30.01 -11.86
C ALA A 94 0.62 28.53 -11.82
N GLY A 95 0.39 27.99 -13.00
CA GLY A 95 0.14 26.57 -13.25
C GLY A 95 -1.29 26.10 -12.98
N SER A 96 -1.61 24.93 -13.52
CA SER A 96 -2.90 24.25 -13.34
C SER A 96 -2.72 22.76 -13.09
N MET A 97 -3.72 22.15 -12.47
CA MET A 97 -3.86 20.72 -12.32
C MET A 97 -5.20 20.29 -12.91
N ARG A 98 -5.14 19.47 -13.96
CA ARG A 98 -6.30 18.82 -14.56
C ARG A 98 -6.38 17.38 -14.08
N ILE A 99 -7.52 16.99 -13.53
CA ILE A 99 -7.79 15.62 -13.06
C ILE A 99 -8.93 15.07 -13.90
N GLU A 100 -8.68 13.94 -14.56
CA GLU A 100 -9.65 13.21 -15.36
C GLU A 100 -9.91 11.86 -14.70
N VAL A 101 -11.17 11.59 -14.40
CA VAL A 101 -11.63 10.34 -13.80
C VAL A 101 -12.50 9.63 -14.82
N GLU A 102 -12.00 8.52 -15.36
CA GLU A 102 -12.83 7.66 -16.19
C GLU A 102 -13.76 6.82 -15.30
N THR A 103 -15.00 6.63 -15.74
CA THR A 103 -15.98 5.75 -15.09
C THR A 103 -16.77 5.01 -16.18
N GLU A 104 -17.56 4.00 -15.81
CA GLU A 104 -18.46 3.33 -16.76
C GLU A 104 -19.48 4.27 -17.41
N ASN A 105 -19.83 5.37 -16.73
CA ASN A 105 -20.79 6.37 -17.18
C ASN A 105 -20.17 7.51 -18.01
N GLY A 106 -18.84 7.52 -18.19
CA GLY A 106 -18.09 8.52 -18.93
C GLY A 106 -16.87 9.08 -18.18
N THR A 107 -16.19 10.05 -18.79
CA THR A 107 -15.03 10.74 -18.19
C THR A 107 -15.46 12.04 -17.55
N TYR A 108 -15.14 12.21 -16.27
CA TYR A 108 -15.33 13.44 -15.52
C TYR A 108 -13.99 14.19 -15.46
N THR A 109 -13.98 15.44 -15.91
CA THR A 109 -12.78 16.27 -15.94
C THR A 109 -12.97 17.48 -15.04
N ASN A 110 -12.01 17.72 -14.15
CA ASN A 110 -11.88 18.94 -13.39
C ASN A 110 -10.52 19.59 -13.66
N GLU A 111 -10.48 20.91 -13.76
CA GLU A 111 -9.24 21.67 -13.93
C GLU A 111 -9.20 22.81 -12.91
N THR A 112 -8.16 22.81 -12.09
CA THR A 112 -7.95 23.76 -11.01
C THR A 112 -6.68 24.57 -11.28
N THR A 113 -6.77 25.90 -11.18
CA THR A 113 -5.59 26.76 -11.22
C THR A 113 -4.92 26.74 -9.85
N LEU A 114 -3.61 26.51 -9.80
CA LEU A 114 -2.90 26.31 -8.53
C LEU A 114 -2.52 27.64 -7.88
N GLY A 115 -2.01 28.59 -8.67
CA GLY A 115 -1.36 29.79 -8.17
C GLY A 115 -0.09 29.50 -7.35
N ALA A 116 0.77 30.49 -7.18
CA ALA A 116 2.01 30.31 -6.43
C ALA A 116 2.48 31.59 -5.71
N ILE A 117 3.14 31.39 -4.56
CA ILE A 117 3.99 32.41 -3.94
C ILE A 117 5.42 32.10 -4.38
N ILE A 118 6.06 33.03 -5.08
CA ILE A 118 7.32 32.82 -5.76
C ILE A 118 8.38 33.75 -5.19
N TYR A 119 9.48 33.16 -4.75
CA TYR A 119 10.72 33.83 -4.42
C TYR A 119 11.74 33.59 -5.51
N GLU A 120 12.34 34.66 -6.04
CA GLU A 120 13.33 34.58 -7.11
C GLU A 120 14.58 35.39 -6.75
N ARG A 121 15.75 34.76 -6.90
CA ARG A 121 17.04 35.42 -6.79
C ARG A 121 18.06 34.85 -7.76
N GLY A 122 18.37 35.62 -8.79
CA GLY A 122 19.28 35.17 -9.85
C GLY A 122 18.64 34.01 -10.59
N ASP A 123 19.28 32.84 -10.56
CA ASP A 123 18.74 31.63 -11.21
C ASP A 123 18.04 30.68 -10.23
N ASP A 124 18.05 30.95 -8.92
CA ASP A 124 17.35 30.13 -7.93
C ASP A 124 15.92 30.66 -7.69
N VAL A 125 14.94 29.78 -7.83
CA VAL A 125 13.52 30.02 -7.55
C VAL A 125 13.06 29.09 -6.44
N ILE A 126 12.31 29.62 -5.46
CA ILE A 126 11.62 28.83 -4.45
C ILE A 126 10.14 29.21 -4.50
N ALA A 127 9.25 28.25 -4.69
CA ALA A 127 7.82 28.51 -4.79
C ALA A 127 6.99 27.61 -3.91
N TYR A 128 5.97 28.21 -3.30
CA TYR A 128 4.86 27.49 -2.69
C TYR A 128 3.72 27.38 -3.70
N GLN A 129 3.35 26.16 -4.10
CA GLN A 129 2.31 25.88 -5.10
C GLN A 129 1.61 24.55 -4.76
N GLY A 130 0.27 24.53 -4.78
CA GLY A 130 -0.52 23.30 -4.61
C GLY A 130 -0.32 22.59 -3.27
N GLY A 131 0.06 23.31 -2.22
CA GLY A 131 0.41 22.74 -0.91
C GLY A 131 1.84 22.20 -0.79
N GLY A 132 2.66 22.26 -1.84
CA GLY A 132 4.07 21.88 -1.81
C GLY A 132 5.02 23.07 -1.87
N VAL A 133 6.27 22.86 -1.45
CA VAL A 133 7.37 23.82 -1.65
C VAL A 133 8.37 23.23 -2.62
N TRP A 134 8.64 23.98 -3.69
CA TRP A 134 9.48 23.57 -4.81
C TRP A 134 10.68 24.50 -4.93
N ARG A 135 11.84 23.95 -5.25
CA ARG A 135 13.03 24.70 -5.61
C ARG A 135 13.37 24.43 -7.05
N ALA A 136 13.51 25.46 -7.88
CA ALA A 136 13.94 25.33 -9.27
C ALA A 136 15.18 26.16 -9.53
N ASN A 137 16.02 25.64 -10.43
CA ASN A 137 17.17 26.34 -10.99
C ASN A 137 17.42 25.81 -12.42
N PRO A 138 18.46 26.29 -13.13
CA PRO A 138 18.75 25.83 -14.49
C PRO A 138 19.07 24.33 -14.62
N ASP A 139 19.41 23.65 -13.52
CA ASP A 139 19.71 22.22 -13.48
C ASP A 139 18.45 21.36 -13.27
N GLY A 140 17.33 21.94 -12.84
CA GLY A 140 16.04 21.27 -12.67
C GLY A 140 15.24 21.73 -11.44
N ALA A 141 14.10 21.08 -11.20
CA ALA A 141 13.23 21.37 -10.06
C ALA A 141 13.26 20.26 -9.00
N GLN A 142 13.26 20.58 -7.71
CA GLN A 142 13.29 19.63 -6.61
C GLN A 142 12.23 19.97 -5.56
N MET A 143 11.69 18.94 -4.91
CA MET A 143 10.74 19.09 -3.82
C MET A 143 11.48 19.39 -2.51
N VAL A 144 11.07 20.46 -1.82
CA VAL A 144 11.58 20.87 -0.50
C VAL A 144 10.61 20.42 0.59
N SER A 145 9.31 20.68 0.40
CA SER A 145 8.21 20.22 1.26
C SER A 145 7.16 19.54 0.40
N PRO A 146 6.69 18.32 0.74
CA PRO A 146 5.69 17.63 -0.04
C PRO A 146 4.30 18.24 0.15
N PRO A 147 3.45 18.27 -0.89
CA PRO A 147 2.02 18.47 -0.75
C PRO A 147 1.37 17.47 0.19
N GLU A 148 0.24 17.86 0.78
CA GLU A 148 -0.63 16.92 1.48
C GLU A 148 -1.20 15.90 0.47
N PHE A 149 -0.92 14.62 0.71
CA PHE A 149 -1.41 13.51 -0.09
C PHE A 149 -1.56 12.30 0.83
N HIS A 150 -2.76 11.74 0.86
CA HIS A 150 -3.04 10.55 1.64
C HIS A 150 -3.54 9.45 0.73
N TYR A 151 -2.86 8.31 0.78
CA TYR A 151 -3.36 7.05 0.24
C TYR A 151 -3.49 6.10 1.42
N ARG A 152 -4.72 5.72 1.76
CA ARG A 152 -5.02 4.80 2.86
C ARG A 152 -5.99 3.73 2.36
N GLY A 153 -5.55 2.47 2.41
CA GLY A 153 -6.25 1.34 1.82
C GLY A 153 -6.49 1.57 0.33
N ASP A 154 -7.71 2.00 0.00
CA ASP A 154 -8.20 2.23 -1.36
C ASP A 154 -8.75 3.64 -1.58
N THR A 155 -8.55 4.55 -0.61
CA THR A 155 -8.97 5.94 -0.71
C THR A 155 -7.77 6.83 -1.02
N LEU A 156 -7.85 7.57 -2.13
CA LEU A 156 -6.90 8.62 -2.47
C LEU A 156 -7.47 9.97 -2.07
N THR A 157 -6.84 10.68 -1.14
CA THR A 157 -7.23 12.03 -0.72
C THR A 157 -6.17 13.04 -1.13
N LEU A 158 -6.59 14.04 -1.90
CA LEU A 158 -5.77 15.13 -2.42
C LEU A 158 -6.41 16.48 -2.07
N PRO A 159 -6.09 17.06 -0.91
CA PRO A 159 -6.48 18.43 -0.59
C PRO A 159 -5.53 19.41 -1.28
N LEU A 160 -6.01 20.05 -2.34
CA LEU A 160 -5.27 21.06 -3.08
C LEU A 160 -5.43 22.43 -2.43
N VAL A 161 -4.31 23.04 -2.03
CA VAL A 161 -4.30 24.45 -1.60
C VAL A 161 -3.95 25.33 -2.77
N THR A 162 -4.89 26.17 -3.19
CA THR A 162 -4.71 27.14 -4.27
C THR A 162 -4.40 28.53 -3.71
N VAL A 163 -3.57 29.29 -4.43
CA VAL A 163 -3.14 30.63 -4.02
C VAL A 163 -3.79 31.67 -4.92
N ALA A 164 -4.56 32.57 -4.31
CA ALA A 164 -5.13 33.73 -4.97
C ALA A 164 -4.38 35.01 -4.57
N GLY A 165 -4.27 35.94 -5.52
CA GLY A 165 -3.54 37.20 -5.37
C GLY A 165 -2.61 37.45 -6.55
N GLU A 166 -2.22 38.72 -6.75
CA GLU A 166 -1.35 39.11 -7.85
C GLU A 166 -0.41 40.24 -7.41
N GLY A 167 0.85 40.13 -7.80
CA GLY A 167 1.85 41.21 -7.70
C GLY A 167 2.92 40.98 -6.63
N ASP A 168 3.77 41.99 -6.46
CA ASP A 168 4.90 41.95 -5.54
C ASP A 168 4.44 41.98 -4.08
N LEU A 169 5.08 41.15 -3.26
CA LEU A 169 4.85 41.08 -1.82
C LEU A 169 5.92 41.82 -1.04
N SER A 170 5.50 42.42 0.06
CA SER A 170 6.41 42.99 1.05
C SER A 170 7.04 41.90 1.95
N ASP A 171 7.97 42.30 2.81
CA ASP A 171 8.61 41.41 3.78
C ASP A 171 7.61 40.73 4.75
N SER A 172 6.41 41.30 4.90
CA SER A 172 5.34 40.79 5.74
C SER A 172 4.14 40.41 4.88
N VAL A 173 3.70 39.16 5.03
CA VAL A 173 2.62 38.57 4.22
C VAL A 173 1.50 38.13 5.15
N ALA A 174 0.27 38.44 4.75
CA ALA A 174 -0.94 37.91 5.35
C ALA A 174 -1.52 36.83 4.42
N ILE A 175 -1.85 35.68 5.01
CA ILE A 175 -2.54 34.58 4.35
C ILE A 175 -3.92 34.51 5.00
N SER A 176 -4.98 34.66 4.23
CA SER A 176 -6.36 34.61 4.72
C SER A 176 -7.20 33.62 3.94
N ASP A 177 -8.21 33.09 4.60
CA ASP A 177 -9.25 32.28 3.94
C ASP A 177 -9.96 33.16 2.91
N SER A 178 -10.16 32.65 1.67
CA SER A 178 -10.93 33.37 0.66
C SER A 178 -12.40 33.56 1.07
N GLY A 179 -12.86 32.76 2.05
CA GLY A 179 -14.26 32.71 2.48
C GLY A 179 -15.14 31.92 1.51
N GLU A 180 -14.53 31.35 0.46
CA GLU A 180 -15.15 30.35 -0.39
C GLU A 180 -15.22 29.04 0.39
N ARG A 181 -16.31 28.30 0.20
CA ARG A 181 -16.39 26.96 0.79
C ARG A 181 -15.41 26.06 0.03
N PRO A 182 -14.72 25.13 0.72
CA PRO A 182 -13.96 24.10 0.04
C PRO A 182 -14.83 23.44 -1.02
N GLU A 183 -14.29 23.30 -2.23
CA GLU A 183 -15.00 22.68 -3.35
C GLU A 183 -14.52 21.24 -3.50
N ASP A 184 -15.43 20.28 -3.29
CA ASP A 184 -15.18 18.88 -3.61
C ASP A 184 -15.33 18.70 -5.12
N LEU A 185 -14.20 18.48 -5.81
CA LEU A 185 -14.13 18.51 -7.28
C LEU A 185 -14.86 17.35 -7.96
N PHE A 186 -15.16 16.30 -7.20
CA PHE A 186 -15.82 15.08 -7.66
C PHE A 186 -16.90 14.65 -6.64
N ALA A 187 -17.74 15.58 -6.17
CA ALA A 187 -18.80 15.24 -5.22
C ALA A 187 -19.84 14.26 -5.81
N SER A 188 -20.12 13.16 -5.10
CA SER A 188 -21.28 12.28 -5.35
C SER A 188 -22.39 12.52 -4.31
N GLU A 189 -23.65 12.16 -4.61
CA GLU A 189 -24.80 12.38 -3.71
C GLU A 189 -24.60 11.74 -2.32
N ASN A 190 -23.84 10.65 -2.26
CA ASN A 190 -23.27 10.08 -1.04
C ASN A 190 -21.77 10.43 -1.03
N VAL A 191 -21.26 11.10 0.01
CA VAL A 191 -19.90 11.69 0.14
C VAL A 191 -18.72 10.69 -0.08
N SER A 192 -18.98 9.42 -0.41
CA SER A 192 -17.98 8.38 -0.72
C SER A 192 -17.13 8.66 -1.97
N ASN A 193 -17.66 9.31 -3.00
CA ASN A 193 -17.01 9.44 -4.32
C ASN A 193 -16.25 8.19 -4.79
N PRO A 194 -16.97 7.08 -5.04
CA PRO A 194 -16.33 5.84 -5.42
C PRO A 194 -15.77 5.92 -6.85
N LEU A 195 -14.50 5.54 -7.02
CA LEU A 195 -13.92 5.25 -8.31
C LEU A 195 -14.43 3.90 -8.79
N LEU A 196 -15.48 3.91 -9.61
CA LEU A 196 -16.03 2.73 -10.29
C LEU A 196 -15.12 2.29 -11.46
N GLY A 197 -13.82 2.16 -11.18
CA GLY A 197 -12.90 1.39 -11.99
C GLY A 197 -12.45 1.99 -13.33
N GLY A 198 -12.42 3.32 -13.50
CA GLY A 198 -11.72 3.93 -14.64
C GLY A 198 -10.49 4.73 -14.19
N ASN A 199 -9.55 4.94 -15.11
CA ASN A 199 -8.23 5.49 -14.77
C ASN A 199 -8.34 6.92 -14.23
N VAL A 200 -7.48 7.27 -13.26
CA VAL A 200 -7.31 8.65 -12.83
C VAL A 200 -6.07 9.20 -13.54
N THR A 201 -6.27 10.19 -14.40
CA THR A 201 -5.18 10.91 -15.07
C THR A 201 -5.06 12.30 -14.47
N ILE A 202 -3.92 12.59 -13.86
CA ILE A 202 -3.58 13.92 -13.36
C ILE A 202 -2.57 14.54 -14.33
N THR A 203 -2.91 15.67 -14.93
CA THR A 203 -1.99 16.47 -15.74
C THR A 203 -1.66 17.75 -14.97
N VAL A 204 -0.39 17.96 -14.67
CA VAL A 204 0.10 19.16 -13.97
C VAL A 204 0.88 20.02 -14.95
N GLU A 205 0.38 21.22 -15.20
CA GLU A 205 1.08 22.27 -15.95
C GLU A 205 1.71 23.24 -14.94
N SER A 206 3.05 23.27 -14.85
CA SER A 206 3.80 24.08 -13.88
C SER A 206 5.27 24.17 -14.28
N GLU A 207 5.95 25.27 -13.94
CA GLU A 207 7.41 25.38 -14.03
C GLU A 207 8.15 24.33 -13.17
N TYR A 208 7.44 23.71 -12.21
CA TYR A 208 7.95 22.68 -11.31
C TYR A 208 7.49 21.26 -11.70
N ALA A 209 7.01 21.06 -12.94
CA ALA A 209 6.39 19.80 -13.39
C ALA A 209 7.26 18.56 -13.16
N GLU A 210 8.58 18.65 -13.35
CA GLU A 210 9.50 17.53 -13.11
C GLU A 210 9.50 17.09 -11.63
N ALA A 211 9.43 18.04 -10.70
CA ALA A 211 9.37 17.76 -9.26
C ALA A 211 8.00 17.20 -8.85
N TRP A 212 6.91 17.70 -9.44
CA TRP A 212 5.57 17.13 -9.30
C TRP A 212 5.53 15.67 -9.77
N GLY A 213 6.14 15.36 -10.91
CA GLY A 213 6.25 13.99 -11.42
C GLY A 213 6.95 13.06 -10.43
N ARG A 214 8.12 13.46 -9.93
CA ARG A 214 8.83 12.71 -8.88
C ARG A 214 8.03 12.54 -7.60
N PHE A 215 7.27 13.56 -7.19
CA PHE A 215 6.41 13.47 -6.02
C PHE A 215 5.38 12.35 -6.19
N PHE A 216 4.61 12.34 -7.29
CA PHE A 216 3.61 11.31 -7.53
C PHE A 216 4.24 9.92 -7.67
N GLU A 217 5.37 9.80 -8.38
CA GLU A 217 6.12 8.54 -8.51
C GLU A 217 6.60 8.01 -7.15
N SER A 218 6.97 8.90 -6.22
CA SER A 218 7.40 8.50 -4.86
C SER A 218 6.25 8.14 -3.91
N ARG A 219 5.01 8.54 -4.24
CA ARG A 219 3.83 8.38 -3.37
C ARG A 219 2.84 7.34 -3.89
N THR A 220 2.93 6.96 -5.15
CA THR A 220 1.99 6.08 -5.84
C THR A 220 2.73 5.19 -6.82
N GLU A 221 2.13 4.05 -7.21
CA GLU A 221 2.62 3.22 -8.32
C GLU A 221 2.18 3.77 -9.70
N ALA A 222 1.94 5.08 -9.80
CA ALA A 222 1.46 5.71 -11.02
C ALA A 222 2.53 5.73 -12.12
N ASN A 223 2.07 5.66 -13.37
CA ASN A 223 2.94 5.87 -14.52
C ASN A 223 3.09 7.38 -14.76
N VAL A 224 4.32 7.89 -14.60
CA VAL A 224 4.62 9.32 -14.76
C VAL A 224 5.30 9.55 -16.11
N THR A 225 4.69 10.40 -16.94
CA THR A 225 5.20 10.78 -18.26
C THR A 225 5.43 12.29 -18.31
N GLN A 226 6.68 12.71 -18.47
CA GLN A 226 7.01 14.11 -18.77
C GLN A 226 6.57 14.45 -20.21
N LEU A 227 5.62 15.36 -20.37
CA LEU A 227 5.10 15.77 -21.69
C LEU A 227 5.91 16.94 -22.29
N SER A 228 6.30 17.89 -21.45
CA SER A 228 7.15 19.04 -21.81
C SER A 228 7.99 19.49 -20.62
N SER A 229 8.77 20.57 -20.70
CA SER A 229 9.50 21.09 -19.52
C SER A 229 8.56 21.55 -18.40
N ASN A 230 7.33 21.94 -18.74
CA ASN A 230 6.37 22.54 -17.81
C ASN A 230 5.09 21.71 -17.69
N GLU A 231 5.07 20.47 -18.19
CA GLU A 231 3.87 19.63 -18.16
C GLU A 231 4.23 18.17 -17.88
N VAL A 232 3.59 17.59 -16.87
CA VAL A 232 3.72 16.18 -16.51
C VAL A 232 2.35 15.53 -16.45
N ARG A 233 2.25 14.29 -16.94
CA ARG A 233 1.06 13.44 -16.83
C ARG A 233 1.35 12.29 -15.88
N VAL A 234 0.42 12.05 -14.97
CA VAL A 234 0.45 10.98 -13.97
C VAL A 234 -0.79 10.12 -14.18
N GLU A 235 -0.59 8.88 -14.58
CA GLU A 235 -1.66 7.91 -14.80
C GLU A 235 -1.69 6.94 -13.62
N ILE A 236 -2.69 7.10 -12.75
CA ILE A 236 -2.92 6.22 -11.61
C ILE A 236 -3.80 5.08 -12.10
N ARG A 237 -3.25 3.86 -12.09
CA ARG A 237 -4.01 2.65 -12.41
C ARG A 237 -5.05 2.43 -11.32
N THR A 238 -6.32 2.46 -11.71
CA THR A 238 -7.42 2.20 -10.78
C THR A 238 -7.91 0.77 -10.86
N LYS A 239 -7.46 -0.01 -11.85
CA LYS A 239 -7.69 -1.45 -11.94
C LYS A 239 -6.41 -2.23 -12.15
N THR A 240 -6.40 -3.47 -11.68
CA THR A 240 -5.30 -4.41 -11.79
C THR A 240 -5.78 -5.79 -12.19
N VAL A 241 -4.95 -6.54 -12.91
CA VAL A 241 -5.08 -7.99 -13.02
C VAL A 241 -4.00 -8.61 -12.14
N HIS A 242 -4.40 -9.47 -11.21
CA HIS A 242 -3.46 -10.13 -10.31
C HIS A 242 -2.71 -11.26 -11.03
N PRO A 243 -1.44 -11.52 -10.69
CA PRO A 243 -0.67 -12.60 -11.30
C PRO A 243 -1.21 -13.98 -10.91
N THR A 244 -0.76 -15.02 -11.62
CA THR A 244 -1.12 -16.41 -11.31
C THR A 244 -0.49 -16.90 -10.00
N LEU A 245 -1.13 -17.88 -9.37
CA LEU A 245 -0.72 -18.46 -8.08
C LEU A 245 0.37 -19.53 -8.25
N THR A 246 1.56 -19.10 -8.64
CA THR A 246 2.72 -19.99 -8.88
C THR A 246 3.55 -20.29 -7.63
N THR A 247 3.12 -19.82 -6.46
CA THR A 247 3.90 -19.90 -5.21
C THR A 247 3.11 -20.53 -4.08
N SER A 248 3.80 -21.33 -3.25
CA SER A 248 3.23 -21.91 -2.03
C SER A 248 2.96 -20.84 -0.98
N ALA A 249 3.97 -20.03 -0.68
CA ALA A 249 3.85 -18.93 0.27
C ALA A 249 4.62 -17.72 -0.26
N SER A 250 3.98 -16.55 -0.22
CA SER A 250 4.54 -15.30 -0.73
C SER A 250 4.35 -14.16 0.27
N ALA A 251 5.46 -13.65 0.81
CA ALA A 251 5.50 -12.37 1.53
C ALA A 251 5.82 -11.24 0.55
N VAL A 252 4.85 -10.38 0.26
CA VAL A 252 4.96 -9.40 -0.84
C VAL A 252 5.33 -7.99 -0.39
N GLY A 253 5.34 -7.74 0.91
CA GLY A 253 5.89 -6.55 1.51
C GLY A 253 7.42 -6.54 1.48
N GLY A 254 8.00 -5.34 1.57
CA GLY A 254 9.46 -5.15 1.56
C GLY A 254 10.19 -5.63 2.82
N SER A 255 9.45 -6.00 3.88
CA SER A 255 10.02 -6.50 5.13
C SER A 255 10.61 -7.90 4.97
N SER A 256 11.77 -8.13 5.61
CA SER A 256 12.33 -9.48 5.73
C SER A 256 11.51 -10.33 6.69
N ILE A 257 11.27 -11.60 6.36
CA ILE A 257 10.63 -12.59 7.24
C ILE A 257 11.46 -12.75 8.52
N ALA A 258 10.84 -12.53 9.68
CA ALA A 258 11.46 -12.68 10.99
C ALA A 258 11.65 -14.16 11.38
N ALA A 259 12.73 -14.79 10.91
CA ALA A 259 12.97 -16.22 11.09
C ALA A 259 13.13 -16.67 12.57
N GLY A 260 13.38 -15.75 13.51
CA GLY A 260 13.51 -16.04 14.94
C GLY A 260 12.23 -16.59 15.59
N GLY A 261 11.07 -16.26 15.02
CA GLY A 261 9.77 -16.76 15.45
C GLY A 261 9.44 -18.17 14.95
N ILE A 262 10.13 -18.64 13.92
CA ILE A 262 9.89 -19.95 13.30
C ILE A 262 10.60 -21.02 14.13
N ARG A 263 9.87 -22.08 14.51
CA ARG A 263 10.45 -23.31 15.05
C ARG A 263 10.68 -24.31 13.94
N ARG A 264 9.67 -24.54 13.11
CA ARG A 264 9.78 -25.43 11.95
C ARG A 264 8.95 -24.92 10.78
N LEU A 265 9.50 -25.01 9.58
CA LEU A 265 8.76 -24.83 8.33
C LEU A 265 9.09 -26.02 7.43
N GLU A 266 8.07 -26.77 7.02
CA GLU A 266 8.15 -27.82 6.02
C GLU A 266 7.28 -27.39 4.83
N ALA A 267 7.86 -27.28 3.64
CA ALA A 267 7.15 -26.95 2.42
C ALA A 267 7.40 -28.03 1.36
N ASP A 268 6.33 -28.51 0.75
CA ASP A 268 6.33 -29.41 -0.41
C ASP A 268 5.13 -29.09 -1.32
N SER A 269 4.95 -29.86 -2.39
CA SER A 269 3.82 -29.69 -3.31
C SER A 269 3.09 -31.00 -3.56
N TYR A 270 1.93 -30.93 -4.19
CA TYR A 270 1.20 -32.03 -4.81
C TYR A 270 0.33 -31.44 -5.94
N ASP A 271 -0.26 -32.27 -6.78
CA ASP A 271 -1.20 -31.82 -7.81
C ASP A 271 -2.57 -32.44 -7.54
N SER A 272 -3.55 -31.63 -7.12
CA SER A 272 -4.92 -32.13 -6.89
C SER A 272 -5.58 -32.62 -8.18
N GLY A 273 -5.10 -32.16 -9.35
CA GLY A 273 -5.65 -32.45 -10.66
C GLY A 273 -6.96 -31.73 -10.95
N SER A 274 -7.35 -31.71 -12.23
CA SER A 274 -8.60 -31.12 -12.72
C SER A 274 -9.76 -32.11 -12.84
N ASP A 275 -9.52 -33.41 -12.65
CA ASP A 275 -10.50 -34.48 -12.86
C ASP A 275 -11.53 -34.59 -11.74
N SER A 276 -12.69 -35.20 -11.98
CA SER A 276 -13.78 -35.30 -10.99
C SER A 276 -13.45 -36.10 -9.70
N ASP A 277 -12.30 -36.76 -9.63
CA ASP A 277 -11.78 -37.37 -8.40
C ASP A 277 -10.37 -36.82 -8.11
N PRO A 278 -10.25 -35.80 -7.25
CA PRO A 278 -8.99 -35.13 -7.00
C PRO A 278 -8.00 -36.00 -6.21
N ASN A 279 -6.72 -35.82 -6.50
CA ASN A 279 -5.66 -36.43 -5.71
C ASN A 279 -5.52 -35.68 -4.39
N ARG A 280 -5.84 -36.35 -3.29
CA ARG A 280 -5.61 -35.80 -1.95
C ARG A 280 -4.13 -35.73 -1.64
N TYR A 281 -3.74 -34.75 -0.83
CA TYR A 281 -2.38 -34.69 -0.34
C TYR A 281 -2.07 -35.91 0.54
N GLY A 282 -0.88 -36.47 0.34
CA GLY A 282 -0.35 -37.56 1.14
C GLY A 282 1.15 -37.71 0.92
N PRO A 283 1.86 -38.43 1.81
CA PRO A 283 3.30 -38.60 1.69
C PRO A 283 3.77 -39.20 0.37
N ASP A 284 2.93 -40.03 -0.26
CA ASP A 284 3.21 -40.68 -1.53
C ASP A 284 2.85 -39.81 -2.76
N THR A 285 2.08 -38.75 -2.58
CA THR A 285 1.69 -37.77 -3.62
C THR A 285 2.47 -36.46 -3.51
N ALA A 286 3.40 -36.37 -2.56
CA ALA A 286 4.16 -35.16 -2.28
C ALA A 286 5.38 -35.02 -3.21
N ASP A 287 5.46 -33.88 -3.90
CA ASP A 287 6.48 -33.51 -4.86
C ASP A 287 7.39 -32.38 -4.35
N ASP A 288 8.40 -32.03 -5.16
CA ASP A 288 9.48 -31.08 -4.85
C ASP A 288 9.31 -29.73 -5.60
N ASN A 289 8.08 -29.29 -5.87
CA ASN A 289 7.83 -28.06 -6.63
C ASN A 289 7.24 -26.93 -5.76
N ALA A 290 7.47 -26.94 -4.45
CA ALA A 290 7.10 -25.82 -3.60
C ALA A 290 7.92 -24.57 -3.96
N VAL A 291 7.34 -23.39 -3.78
CA VAL A 291 8.05 -22.11 -3.93
C VAL A 291 7.71 -21.23 -2.76
N VAL A 292 8.74 -20.87 -1.98
CA VAL A 292 8.64 -19.88 -0.91
C VAL A 292 9.28 -18.58 -1.39
N ARG A 293 8.50 -17.51 -1.43
CA ARG A 293 8.89 -16.19 -1.88
C ARG A 293 8.81 -15.16 -0.76
N THR A 294 9.79 -14.27 -0.69
CA THR A 294 9.70 -13.02 0.06
C THR A 294 10.32 -11.86 -0.72
N ASN A 295 9.66 -10.71 -0.76
CA ASN A 295 10.24 -9.51 -1.40
C ASN A 295 11.39 -8.90 -0.56
N GLY A 296 11.46 -9.19 0.74
CA GLY A 296 12.64 -8.97 1.57
C GLY A 296 13.63 -10.16 1.53
N GLY A 297 14.23 -10.49 2.68
CA GLY A 297 14.97 -11.73 2.90
C GLY A 297 14.48 -12.47 4.15
N PHE A 298 15.33 -13.32 4.73
CA PHE A 298 15.07 -13.94 6.04
C PHE A 298 15.87 -13.19 7.12
N GLY A 299 15.19 -12.29 7.82
CA GLY A 299 15.77 -11.55 8.93
C GLY A 299 15.94 -12.43 10.18
N LYS A 300 16.74 -11.96 11.14
CA LYS A 300 16.90 -12.65 12.44
C LYS A 300 15.62 -12.65 13.27
N GLY A 301 14.79 -11.62 13.15
CA GLY A 301 13.70 -11.34 14.10
C GLY A 301 14.19 -11.02 15.52
N GLU A 302 13.24 -10.69 16.39
CA GLU A 302 13.51 -10.48 17.82
C GLU A 302 13.96 -11.79 18.48
N GLY A 303 15.00 -11.74 19.31
CA GLY A 303 15.57 -12.94 19.97
C GLY A 303 16.44 -13.84 19.08
N GLY A 304 16.49 -13.61 17.76
CA GLY A 304 17.35 -14.30 16.80
C GLY A 304 16.99 -15.77 16.52
N ILE A 305 17.68 -16.38 15.57
CA ILE A 305 17.38 -17.75 15.06
C ILE A 305 17.85 -18.91 15.94
N GLY A 306 18.15 -18.66 17.22
CA GLY A 306 18.63 -19.70 18.14
C GLY A 306 17.60 -20.81 18.36
N LYS A 307 16.32 -20.44 18.35
CA LYS A 307 15.15 -21.31 18.56
C LYS A 307 14.66 -22.04 17.31
N LEU A 308 15.13 -21.66 16.13
CA LEU A 308 14.82 -22.32 14.87
C LEU A 308 15.31 -23.77 14.90
N GLU A 309 14.44 -24.73 14.61
CA GLU A 309 14.81 -26.15 14.51
C GLU A 309 15.27 -26.47 13.08
N GLU A 310 14.36 -26.28 12.10
CA GLU A 310 14.59 -26.59 10.70
C GLU A 310 13.66 -25.78 9.79
N ILE A 311 14.17 -25.32 8.65
CA ILE A 311 13.37 -24.91 7.49
C ILE A 311 13.69 -25.91 6.39
N ARG A 312 12.70 -26.63 5.90
CA ARG A 312 12.83 -27.56 4.78
C ARG A 312 11.88 -27.16 3.68
N ILE A 313 12.43 -26.81 2.52
CA ILE A 313 11.68 -26.46 1.33
C ILE A 313 12.02 -27.50 0.26
N ARG A 314 11.04 -28.32 -0.12
CA ARG A 314 11.11 -29.23 -1.26
C ARG A 314 10.70 -28.46 -2.50
N GLY A 315 11.66 -27.73 -3.08
CA GLY A 315 11.47 -26.80 -4.18
C GLY A 315 12.34 -25.55 -4.01
N ASP A 316 11.86 -24.39 -4.45
CA ASP A 316 12.65 -23.16 -4.60
C ASP A 316 12.43 -22.15 -3.46
N LEU A 317 13.47 -21.35 -3.20
CA LEU A 317 13.45 -20.21 -2.29
C LEU A 317 13.86 -18.94 -3.03
N LEU A 318 12.94 -17.98 -3.15
CA LEU A 318 13.15 -16.74 -3.88
C LEU A 318 13.07 -15.52 -2.95
N MET A 319 14.07 -14.64 -2.99
CA MET A 319 14.17 -13.46 -2.12
C MET A 319 14.52 -12.19 -2.91
N GLY A 320 13.88 -11.09 -2.55
CA GLY A 320 14.15 -9.78 -3.14
C GLY A 320 15.36 -9.08 -2.53
N ALA A 321 15.76 -9.48 -1.32
CA ALA A 321 16.99 -9.03 -0.68
C ALA A 321 17.91 -10.21 -0.33
N ASP A 322 19.21 -10.04 -0.51
CA ASP A 322 20.23 -10.92 0.08
C ASP A 322 20.40 -10.63 1.58
N ASP A 323 19.34 -10.89 2.35
CA ASP A 323 19.31 -10.75 3.81
C ASP A 323 19.12 -12.13 4.45
N PHE A 324 20.20 -12.65 5.02
CA PHE A 324 20.19 -13.87 5.79
C PHE A 324 20.93 -13.71 7.11
N PRO A 325 20.51 -14.41 8.17
CA PRO A 325 21.27 -14.47 9.40
C PRO A 325 22.55 -15.27 9.16
N PRO A 326 23.77 -14.68 9.31
CA PRO A 326 24.99 -15.42 9.04
C PRO A 326 25.14 -16.64 9.98
N GLY A 327 25.72 -17.73 9.47
CA GLY A 327 26.12 -18.88 10.27
C GLY A 327 25.07 -19.98 10.42
N GLN A 328 24.19 -19.93 11.44
CA GLN A 328 23.28 -21.04 11.76
C GLN A 328 22.18 -21.26 10.72
N PHE A 329 21.86 -20.25 9.92
CA PHE A 329 20.80 -20.33 8.92
C PHE A 329 21.11 -21.38 7.85
N GLU A 330 22.29 -21.33 7.22
CA GLU A 330 22.74 -22.34 6.23
C GLU A 330 22.76 -23.78 6.77
N LYS A 331 22.84 -23.97 8.09
CA LYS A 331 22.82 -25.30 8.71
C LYS A 331 21.42 -25.83 9.01
N LYS A 332 20.45 -24.94 9.11
CA LYS A 332 19.07 -25.24 9.52
C LYS A 332 18.09 -25.12 8.35
N VAL A 333 18.49 -24.49 7.26
CA VAL A 333 17.69 -24.33 6.05
C VAL A 333 18.17 -25.32 5.00
N ASN A 334 17.24 -26.16 4.54
CA ASN A 334 17.46 -27.14 3.48
C ASN A 334 16.46 -26.88 2.36
N VAL A 335 16.98 -26.53 1.18
CA VAL A 335 16.21 -26.25 -0.03
C VAL A 335 16.63 -27.26 -1.08
N SER A 336 15.70 -28.05 -1.64
CA SER A 336 16.04 -29.06 -2.65
C SER A 336 16.21 -28.48 -4.06
N GLY A 337 15.57 -27.34 -4.35
CA GLY A 337 15.67 -26.58 -5.58
C GLY A 337 16.66 -25.41 -5.51
N GLU A 338 16.35 -24.31 -6.19
CA GLU A 338 17.21 -23.12 -6.29
C GLU A 338 16.95 -22.12 -5.16
N ILE A 339 18.03 -21.50 -4.68
CA ILE A 339 17.97 -20.30 -3.82
C ILE A 339 18.39 -19.10 -4.66
N ARG A 340 17.48 -18.13 -4.83
CA ARG A 340 17.75 -16.89 -5.58
C ARG A 340 17.52 -15.68 -4.70
N THR A 341 18.48 -14.77 -4.67
CA THR A 341 18.44 -13.49 -3.93
C THR A 341 18.48 -12.32 -4.91
N ASN A 342 18.11 -11.13 -4.44
CA ASN A 342 18.04 -9.91 -5.27
C ASN A 342 17.16 -10.13 -6.51
N VAL A 343 16.10 -10.93 -6.34
CA VAL A 343 15.10 -11.15 -7.37
C VAL A 343 14.18 -9.93 -7.39
N ASP A 344 14.12 -9.26 -8.53
CA ASP A 344 13.14 -8.20 -8.73
C ASP A 344 11.76 -8.83 -8.93
N PHE A 345 10.83 -8.50 -8.05
CA PHE A 345 9.48 -9.01 -8.12
C PHE A 345 8.48 -7.89 -8.36
N VAL A 346 7.42 -8.22 -9.08
CA VAL A 346 6.29 -7.32 -9.25
C VAL A 346 5.58 -7.18 -7.90
N SER A 347 5.39 -5.92 -7.44
CA SER A 347 4.50 -5.59 -6.32
C SER A 347 3.10 -6.09 -6.59
N LEU A 348 2.42 -6.60 -5.57
CA LEU A 348 1.02 -6.96 -5.71
C LEU A 348 0.17 -5.75 -5.37
N ASN A 349 -0.78 -5.47 -6.27
CA ASN A 349 -1.76 -4.43 -6.04
C ASN A 349 -2.70 -4.82 -4.88
N PRO A 350 -3.24 -3.84 -4.15
CA PRO A 350 -4.35 -4.00 -3.21
C PRO A 350 -5.56 -4.76 -3.79
N VAL A 351 -6.26 -5.48 -2.92
CA VAL A 351 -7.55 -6.15 -3.19
C VAL A 351 -8.70 -5.52 -2.42
N SER A 352 -8.41 -4.70 -1.42
CA SER A 352 -9.41 -4.12 -0.53
C SER A 352 -10.44 -3.26 -1.27
N GLY A 353 -10.02 -2.55 -2.32
CA GLY A 353 -10.93 -1.79 -3.20
C GLY A 353 -11.91 -2.68 -3.97
N ALA A 354 -11.45 -3.84 -4.48
CA ALA A 354 -12.30 -4.82 -5.15
C ALA A 354 -13.32 -5.45 -4.20
N ILE A 355 -12.90 -5.76 -2.97
CA ILE A 355 -13.77 -6.33 -1.93
C ILE A 355 -14.83 -5.30 -1.51
N ARG A 356 -14.44 -4.04 -1.25
CA ARG A 356 -15.38 -2.96 -0.90
C ARG A 356 -16.44 -2.77 -1.97
N GLN A 357 -16.04 -2.70 -3.24
CA GLN A 357 -17.00 -2.55 -4.34
C GLN A 357 -18.04 -3.68 -4.34
N GLN A 358 -17.62 -4.94 -4.21
CA GLN A 358 -18.56 -6.06 -4.18
C GLN A 358 -19.51 -6.01 -2.97
N ILE A 359 -19.01 -5.61 -1.80
CA ILE A 359 -19.82 -5.41 -0.59
C ILE A 359 -20.85 -4.31 -0.81
N ASP A 360 -20.46 -3.16 -1.35
CA ASP A 360 -21.36 -2.02 -1.59
C ASP A 360 -22.40 -2.34 -2.66
N ASP A 361 -22.00 -3.00 -3.77
CA ASP A 361 -22.91 -3.47 -4.82
C ASP A 361 -23.97 -4.44 -4.26
N LEU A 362 -23.58 -5.33 -3.34
CA LEU A 362 -24.51 -6.20 -2.64
C LEU A 362 -25.36 -5.44 -1.64
N ARG A 363 -24.81 -4.50 -0.87
CA ARG A 363 -25.55 -3.70 0.11
C ARG A 363 -26.68 -2.93 -0.57
N ASP A 364 -26.41 -2.32 -1.72
CA ASP A 364 -27.37 -1.49 -2.45
C ASP A 364 -28.38 -2.27 -3.30
N ARG A 365 -28.23 -3.59 -3.47
CA ARG A 365 -29.17 -4.44 -4.24
C ARG A 365 -30.58 -4.44 -3.61
N ASP A 366 -31.65 -4.34 -4.38
CA ASP A 366 -32.99 -4.51 -3.79
C ASP A 366 -33.21 -5.96 -3.32
N THR A 367 -33.92 -6.16 -2.19
CA THR A 367 -34.32 -7.49 -1.70
C THR A 367 -35.82 -7.70 -1.80
N GLU A 368 -36.26 -8.92 -2.08
CA GLU A 368 -37.68 -9.30 -2.19
C GLU A 368 -38.37 -9.43 -0.83
N ARG A 369 -37.61 -9.86 0.20
CA ARG A 369 -38.13 -10.04 1.56
C ARG A 369 -37.21 -9.43 2.61
N THR A 370 -37.78 -8.69 3.56
CA THR A 370 -37.10 -8.25 4.78
C THR A 370 -37.67 -8.99 6.00
N THR A 371 -36.83 -9.53 6.87
CA THR A 371 -37.22 -10.22 8.12
C THR A 371 -36.31 -9.85 9.28
N GLY A 372 -36.73 -10.10 10.52
CA GLY A 372 -35.86 -10.08 11.71
C GLY A 372 -35.84 -11.41 12.45
N SER A 373 -36.38 -12.47 11.85
CA SER A 373 -36.42 -13.82 12.44
C SER A 373 -36.64 -14.89 11.37
N PHE A 374 -36.01 -16.04 11.56
CA PHE A 374 -36.26 -17.26 10.80
C PHE A 374 -37.02 -18.28 11.64
N ALA A 375 -37.97 -18.96 11.02
CA ALA A 375 -38.82 -19.93 11.70
C ALA A 375 -38.34 -21.34 11.35
N PHE A 376 -37.29 -21.82 12.03
CA PHE A 376 -36.71 -23.17 11.84
C PHE A 376 -37.72 -24.31 12.15
N ASP A 377 -38.69 -24.55 11.27
CA ASP A 377 -39.71 -25.58 11.42
C ASP A 377 -39.07 -26.97 11.21
N GLY A 378 -39.15 -27.81 12.24
CA GLY A 378 -38.43 -29.08 12.23
C GLY A 378 -36.90 -28.96 12.29
N GLY A 379 -36.37 -27.80 12.69
CA GLY A 379 -34.92 -27.56 12.84
C GLY A 379 -34.24 -27.03 11.58
N THR A 380 -34.97 -26.81 10.49
CA THR A 380 -34.43 -26.26 9.25
C THR A 380 -35.25 -25.06 8.81
N GLU A 381 -34.58 -24.03 8.30
CA GLU A 381 -35.20 -22.92 7.57
C GLU A 381 -34.57 -22.83 6.18
N THR A 382 -35.37 -22.49 5.18
CA THR A 382 -34.91 -22.30 3.80
C THR A 382 -35.16 -20.87 3.33
N VAL A 383 -34.14 -20.25 2.73
CA VAL A 383 -34.18 -18.96 2.06
C VAL A 383 -34.08 -19.21 0.55
N SER A 384 -35.16 -18.91 -0.17
CA SER A 384 -35.30 -19.21 -1.61
C SER A 384 -35.63 -17.98 -2.47
N GLU A 385 -35.51 -16.79 -1.88
CA GLU A 385 -35.80 -15.49 -2.49
C GLU A 385 -34.88 -14.44 -1.86
N ASP A 386 -34.55 -13.38 -2.59
CA ASP A 386 -33.61 -12.35 -2.13
C ASP A 386 -34.08 -11.76 -0.79
N THR A 387 -33.26 -11.91 0.24
CA THR A 387 -33.67 -11.66 1.62
C THR A 387 -32.71 -10.74 2.34
N GLU A 388 -33.25 -9.73 3.01
CA GLU A 388 -32.58 -8.97 4.06
C GLU A 388 -33.03 -9.44 5.45
N PHE A 389 -32.09 -9.91 6.27
CA PHE A 389 -32.27 -10.17 7.69
C PHE A 389 -31.77 -8.95 8.48
N THR A 390 -32.62 -8.40 9.33
CA THR A 390 -32.33 -7.21 10.14
C THR A 390 -31.95 -7.61 11.57
N GLY A 391 -30.78 -7.17 12.02
CA GLY A 391 -30.19 -7.52 13.30
C GLY A 391 -29.31 -8.77 13.26
N ASP A 392 -28.88 -9.24 14.44
CA ASP A 392 -27.94 -10.34 14.57
C ASP A 392 -28.62 -11.69 14.27
N LEU A 393 -28.07 -12.42 13.29
CA LEU A 393 -28.50 -13.75 12.90
C LEU A 393 -27.70 -14.81 13.64
N VAL A 394 -28.35 -15.49 14.58
CA VAL A 394 -27.76 -16.62 15.30
C VAL A 394 -28.35 -17.94 14.80
N ILE A 395 -27.49 -18.84 14.33
CA ILE A 395 -27.84 -20.21 13.95
C ILE A 395 -27.29 -21.16 15.01
N SER A 396 -28.18 -21.71 15.83
CA SER A 396 -27.80 -22.52 17.00
C SER A 396 -28.84 -23.57 17.39
N ASP A 397 -28.50 -24.42 18.36
CA ASP A 397 -29.28 -25.58 18.82
C ASP A 397 -29.46 -26.65 17.73
N GLU A 398 -28.39 -27.06 17.05
CA GLU A 398 -28.43 -28.05 15.96
C GLU A 398 -29.33 -27.65 14.77
N LYS A 399 -29.70 -26.37 14.66
CA LYS A 399 -30.54 -25.84 13.57
C LYS A 399 -29.72 -25.61 12.31
N THR A 400 -30.38 -25.75 11.16
CA THR A 400 -29.78 -25.52 9.84
C THR A 400 -30.51 -24.43 9.08
N LEU A 401 -29.79 -23.42 8.61
CA LEU A 401 -30.29 -22.46 7.62
C LEU A 401 -29.78 -22.89 6.24
N ILE A 402 -30.67 -23.02 5.26
CA ILE A 402 -30.33 -23.34 3.88
C ILE A 402 -30.62 -22.11 3.02
N VAL A 403 -29.64 -21.66 2.24
CA VAL A 403 -29.83 -20.65 1.19
C VAL A 403 -29.80 -21.38 -0.15
N GLU A 404 -30.86 -21.25 -0.95
CA GLU A 404 -30.98 -21.91 -2.25
C GLU A 404 -30.36 -21.07 -3.38
N SER A 405 -29.96 -21.73 -4.47
CA SER A 405 -29.38 -21.10 -5.66
C SER A 405 -30.18 -19.92 -6.19
N GLY A 406 -29.48 -18.88 -6.68
CA GLY A 406 -30.08 -17.68 -7.24
C GLY A 406 -30.61 -16.71 -6.18
N THR A 407 -30.20 -16.88 -4.92
CA THR A 407 -30.62 -16.07 -3.78
C THR A 407 -29.47 -15.20 -3.29
N THR A 408 -29.77 -13.92 -3.03
CA THR A 408 -28.96 -13.02 -2.23
C THR A 408 -29.47 -13.01 -0.79
N LEU A 409 -28.67 -13.45 0.19
CA LEU A 409 -28.97 -13.27 1.62
C LEU A 409 -28.12 -12.14 2.19
N LYS A 410 -28.75 -11.10 2.71
CA LYS A 410 -28.09 -10.02 3.46
C LYS A 410 -28.42 -10.11 4.93
N VAL A 411 -27.40 -9.97 5.77
CA VAL A 411 -27.53 -9.86 7.23
C VAL A 411 -27.07 -8.46 7.60
N ASP A 412 -28.00 -7.56 7.93
CA ASP A 412 -27.73 -6.24 8.49
C ASP A 412 -27.47 -6.39 10.01
N GLY A 413 -26.31 -6.95 10.32
CA GLY A 413 -25.91 -7.34 11.67
C GLY A 413 -24.88 -8.47 11.68
N ASP A 414 -24.67 -9.04 12.85
CA ASP A 414 -23.69 -10.10 13.06
C ASP A 414 -24.25 -11.48 12.65
N LEU A 415 -23.39 -12.37 12.13
CA LEU A 415 -23.70 -13.78 11.85
C LEU A 415 -22.93 -14.68 12.80
N ASP A 416 -23.63 -15.31 13.74
CA ASP A 416 -23.06 -16.25 14.69
C ASP A 416 -23.58 -17.67 14.42
N ILE A 417 -22.68 -18.62 14.22
CA ILE A 417 -23.00 -20.03 14.07
C ILE A 417 -22.36 -20.78 15.24
N GLU A 418 -23.20 -21.27 16.14
CA GLU A 418 -22.81 -21.81 17.44
C GLU A 418 -23.68 -23.01 17.85
N ASP A 419 -23.26 -23.76 18.87
CA ASP A 419 -24.06 -24.82 19.52
C ASP A 419 -24.69 -25.85 18.55
N GLY A 420 -23.90 -26.34 17.61
CA GLY A 420 -24.28 -27.31 16.57
C GLY A 420 -24.95 -26.70 15.33
N GLY A 421 -24.98 -25.36 15.22
CA GLY A 421 -25.58 -24.65 14.11
C GLY A 421 -24.93 -24.94 12.76
N SER A 422 -25.71 -24.82 11.69
CA SER A 422 -25.23 -25.02 10.33
C SER A 422 -25.84 -24.04 9.32
N LEU A 423 -24.98 -23.41 8.51
CA LEU A 423 -25.36 -22.65 7.32
C LEU A 423 -24.97 -23.44 6.08
N VAL A 424 -25.96 -23.78 5.26
CA VAL A 424 -25.77 -24.52 4.00
C VAL A 424 -26.11 -23.60 2.83
N LEU A 425 -25.14 -23.39 1.95
CA LEU A 425 -25.24 -22.58 0.75
C LEU A 425 -25.35 -23.55 -0.44
N ASP A 426 -26.58 -23.71 -0.95
CA ASP A 426 -26.97 -24.77 -1.87
C ASP A 426 -27.14 -24.27 -3.32
N ALA A 427 -26.02 -24.09 -4.02
CA ALA A 427 -25.92 -23.46 -5.33
C ALA A 427 -26.19 -24.44 -6.50
N HIS A 428 -27.24 -25.27 -6.44
CA HIS A 428 -27.49 -26.33 -7.44
C HIS A 428 -27.72 -25.84 -8.88
N SER A 429 -28.29 -24.64 -9.06
CA SER A 429 -28.71 -24.17 -10.40
C SER A 429 -28.16 -22.81 -10.83
N ASP A 430 -27.70 -22.01 -9.87
CA ASP A 430 -27.20 -20.66 -10.06
C ASP A 430 -26.30 -20.28 -8.87
N GLU A 431 -25.58 -19.17 -8.96
CA GLU A 431 -24.73 -18.66 -7.89
C GLU A 431 -25.54 -18.21 -6.66
N ILE A 432 -24.86 -18.13 -5.52
CA ILE A 432 -25.41 -17.58 -4.27
C ILE A 432 -24.50 -16.45 -3.79
N ASP A 433 -25.10 -15.32 -3.45
CA ASP A 433 -24.42 -14.22 -2.78
C ASP A 433 -24.90 -14.11 -1.32
N VAL A 434 -23.98 -14.02 -0.38
CA VAL A 434 -24.29 -13.75 1.03
C VAL A 434 -23.49 -12.53 1.48
N LEU A 435 -24.18 -11.51 1.98
CA LEU A 435 -23.57 -10.35 2.62
C LEU A 435 -23.83 -10.40 4.13
N VAL A 436 -22.78 -10.33 4.94
CA VAL A 436 -22.85 -10.08 6.38
C VAL A 436 -22.29 -8.69 6.64
N ASP A 437 -23.17 -7.74 6.95
CA ASP A 437 -22.78 -6.37 7.27
C ASP A 437 -22.43 -6.19 8.76
N GLY A 438 -21.59 -7.09 9.26
CA GLY A 438 -21.21 -7.21 10.65
C GLY A 438 -20.06 -8.19 10.82
N ARG A 439 -19.87 -8.72 12.04
CA ARG A 439 -18.90 -9.82 12.25
C ARG A 439 -19.51 -11.15 11.81
N MET A 440 -18.64 -12.08 11.44
CA MET A 440 -18.98 -13.48 11.28
C MET A 440 -18.21 -14.32 12.31
N PHE A 441 -18.91 -15.18 13.04
CA PHE A 441 -18.31 -16.13 13.98
C PHE A 441 -18.80 -17.56 13.69
N VAL A 442 -17.87 -18.51 13.64
CA VAL A 442 -18.15 -19.94 13.54
C VAL A 442 -17.41 -20.67 14.66
N GLY A 443 -18.15 -21.33 15.55
CA GLY A 443 -17.62 -22.00 16.73
C GLY A 443 -17.40 -23.50 16.58
N GLY A 444 -16.70 -24.08 17.57
CA GLY A 444 -16.65 -25.52 17.88
C GLY A 444 -16.67 -26.48 16.67
N THR A 445 -17.80 -27.15 16.50
CA THR A 445 -18.09 -28.10 15.40
C THR A 445 -19.15 -27.58 14.44
N ASP A 446 -19.45 -26.29 14.52
CA ASP A 446 -20.45 -25.60 13.72
C ASP A 446 -19.99 -25.46 12.27
N ALA A 447 -20.92 -25.42 11.32
CA ALA A 447 -20.58 -25.58 9.91
C ALA A 447 -21.15 -24.48 9.01
N VAL A 448 -20.31 -23.98 8.11
CA VAL A 448 -20.69 -23.30 6.88
C VAL A 448 -20.29 -24.21 5.73
N GLN A 449 -21.25 -24.62 4.91
CA GLN A 449 -21.02 -25.57 3.83
C GLN A 449 -21.54 -25.02 2.50
N ALA A 450 -20.65 -24.90 1.51
CA ALA A 450 -21.02 -24.61 0.13
C ALA A 450 -21.11 -25.89 -0.71
N LYS A 451 -22.19 -26.05 -1.47
CA LYS A 451 -22.45 -27.22 -2.31
C LYS A 451 -23.27 -26.88 -3.56
N GLY A 452 -23.44 -27.83 -4.47
CA GLY A 452 -24.34 -27.71 -5.62
C GLY A 452 -23.68 -27.32 -6.96
N GLY A 453 -22.35 -27.28 -7.04
CA GLY A 453 -21.59 -27.12 -8.29
C GLY A 453 -21.48 -25.69 -8.87
N ASN A 454 -22.30 -24.73 -8.47
CA ASN A 454 -22.15 -23.32 -8.90
C ASN A 454 -21.41 -22.48 -7.84
N PRO A 455 -20.91 -21.27 -8.21
CA PRO A 455 -20.19 -20.40 -7.29
C PRO A 455 -21.03 -19.97 -6.09
N VAL A 456 -20.35 -19.84 -4.95
CA VAL A 456 -20.90 -19.27 -3.72
C VAL A 456 -19.98 -18.15 -3.28
N ASN A 457 -20.51 -16.93 -3.15
CA ASN A 457 -19.78 -15.77 -2.70
C ASN A 457 -20.29 -15.36 -1.31
N LEU A 458 -19.38 -15.24 -0.36
CA LEU A 458 -19.66 -14.81 1.00
C LEU A 458 -18.84 -13.56 1.30
N HIS A 459 -19.51 -12.44 1.50
CA HIS A 459 -18.92 -11.14 1.77
C HIS A 459 -19.18 -10.74 3.21
N VAL A 460 -18.13 -10.41 3.97
CA VAL A 460 -18.24 -9.99 5.37
C VAL A 460 -17.57 -8.63 5.54
N SER A 461 -18.34 -7.60 5.89
CA SER A 461 -17.80 -6.25 6.06
C SER A 461 -16.92 -6.13 7.32
N GLY A 462 -17.21 -6.92 8.36
CA GLY A 462 -16.48 -6.94 9.62
C GLY A 462 -15.55 -8.16 9.81
N PRO A 463 -15.10 -8.40 11.06
CA PRO A 463 -14.18 -9.48 11.38
C PRO A 463 -14.77 -10.86 11.15
N VAL A 464 -13.96 -11.80 10.67
CA VAL A 464 -14.28 -13.22 10.53
C VAL A 464 -13.49 -14.01 11.56
N THR A 465 -14.18 -14.77 12.41
CA THR A 465 -13.56 -15.64 13.39
C THR A 465 -14.04 -17.07 13.22
N VAL A 466 -13.10 -17.99 13.00
CA VAL A 466 -13.35 -19.42 13.05
C VAL A 466 -12.57 -19.99 14.23
N ARG A 467 -13.29 -20.65 15.14
CA ARG A 467 -12.70 -21.28 16.31
C ARG A 467 -13.06 -22.75 16.31
N GLY A 468 -12.06 -23.61 16.28
CA GLY A 468 -12.28 -25.05 16.41
C GLY A 468 -12.63 -25.46 17.84
N ASP A 469 -12.89 -26.75 18.03
CA ASP A 469 -13.13 -27.37 19.34
C ASP A 469 -11.83 -27.79 20.07
N GLY A 470 -10.66 -27.40 19.53
CA GLY A 470 -9.34 -27.81 20.02
C GLY A 470 -8.94 -29.25 19.64
N THR A 471 -9.78 -29.99 18.92
CA THR A 471 -9.44 -31.35 18.47
C THR A 471 -8.72 -31.34 17.13
N ALA A 472 -7.59 -32.04 17.05
CA ALA A 472 -6.84 -32.13 15.80
C ALA A 472 -7.62 -33.00 14.79
N GLY A 473 -7.99 -32.41 13.65
CA GLY A 473 -8.69 -33.11 12.57
C GLY A 473 -10.20 -33.26 12.80
N GLY A 474 -10.81 -32.35 13.56
CA GLY A 474 -12.26 -32.20 13.65
C GLY A 474 -12.92 -31.82 12.30
N PRO A 475 -14.26 -31.83 12.21
CA PRO A 475 -14.97 -31.44 11.00
C PRO A 475 -14.58 -30.01 10.58
N ALA A 476 -14.64 -29.74 9.28
CA ALA A 476 -14.37 -28.41 8.77
C ALA A 476 -15.52 -27.47 9.15
N SER A 477 -15.17 -26.36 9.81
CA SER A 477 -16.12 -25.31 10.19
C SER A 477 -16.57 -24.47 9.01
N ILE A 478 -15.71 -24.35 7.99
CA ILE A 478 -16.06 -23.78 6.68
C ILE A 478 -15.57 -24.76 5.62
N SER A 479 -16.44 -25.18 4.72
CA SER A 479 -16.12 -26.21 3.73
C SER A 479 -16.87 -26.09 2.42
N THR A 480 -16.36 -26.80 1.41
CA THR A 480 -16.98 -26.92 0.09
C THR A 480 -17.08 -28.37 -0.35
N GLU A 481 -18.05 -28.69 -1.20
CA GLU A 481 -18.03 -29.92 -2.00
C GLU A 481 -16.99 -29.85 -3.13
N LYS A 482 -16.61 -31.01 -3.68
CA LYS A 482 -15.53 -31.14 -4.68
C LYS A 482 -15.78 -30.37 -5.98
N ASP A 483 -17.01 -30.01 -6.28
CA ASP A 483 -17.43 -29.32 -7.49
C ASP A 483 -17.94 -27.90 -7.22
N THR A 484 -17.97 -27.46 -5.96
CA THR A 484 -18.42 -26.11 -5.58
C THR A 484 -17.26 -25.23 -5.19
N ARG A 485 -17.20 -24.03 -5.78
CA ARG A 485 -16.29 -22.98 -5.38
C ARG A 485 -16.95 -22.03 -4.39
N LEU A 486 -16.30 -21.81 -3.26
CA LEU A 486 -16.63 -20.80 -2.26
C LEU A 486 -15.55 -19.71 -2.27
N GLU A 487 -15.96 -18.46 -2.47
CA GLU A 487 -15.12 -17.29 -2.28
C GLU A 487 -15.62 -16.50 -1.06
N LEU A 488 -14.74 -16.35 -0.06
CA LEU A 488 -14.97 -15.55 1.13
C LEU A 488 -14.18 -14.25 1.02
N PHE A 489 -14.86 -13.12 1.07
CA PHE A 489 -14.25 -11.78 1.02
C PHE A 489 -14.47 -11.07 2.35
N THR A 490 -13.42 -10.49 2.91
CA THR A 490 -13.54 -9.68 4.13
C THR A 490 -12.61 -8.48 4.17
N LEU A 491 -13.10 -7.40 4.76
CA LEU A 491 -12.32 -6.19 5.06
C LEU A 491 -11.86 -6.15 6.51
N GLY A 492 -12.44 -6.98 7.37
CA GLY A 492 -12.10 -7.05 8.78
C GLY A 492 -11.03 -8.09 9.06
N ARG A 493 -10.52 -8.05 10.30
CA ARG A 493 -9.61 -9.06 10.84
C ARG A 493 -10.14 -10.47 10.62
N VAL A 494 -9.24 -11.35 10.16
CA VAL A 494 -9.47 -12.80 10.14
C VAL A 494 -8.80 -13.43 11.35
N THR A 495 -9.50 -14.32 12.05
CA THR A 495 -8.95 -15.08 13.17
C THR A 495 -9.27 -16.57 13.01
N LEU A 496 -8.24 -17.40 12.91
CA LEU A 496 -8.35 -18.87 12.93
C LEU A 496 -7.70 -19.39 14.21
N ASP A 497 -8.51 -19.87 15.15
CA ASP A 497 -8.05 -20.19 16.51
C ASP A 497 -8.37 -21.64 16.92
N ASP A 498 -7.59 -22.16 17.88
CA ASP A 498 -7.87 -23.38 18.64
C ASP A 498 -8.35 -24.59 17.79
N GLY A 499 -7.59 -24.96 16.75
CA GLY A 499 -7.94 -26.10 15.91
C GLY A 499 -8.95 -25.82 14.80
N ALA A 500 -9.18 -24.55 14.47
CA ALA A 500 -9.96 -24.14 13.31
C ALA A 500 -9.61 -24.96 12.06
N ASN A 501 -10.65 -25.38 11.33
CA ASN A 501 -10.53 -26.16 10.11
C ASN A 501 -11.37 -25.53 9.00
N VAL A 502 -10.71 -24.98 7.99
CA VAL A 502 -11.33 -24.35 6.81
C VAL A 502 -10.83 -25.13 5.59
N SER A 503 -11.69 -25.89 4.91
CA SER A 503 -11.20 -26.88 3.95
C SER A 503 -12.11 -27.09 2.74
N ALA A 504 -11.54 -26.97 1.55
CA ALA A 504 -12.12 -27.54 0.34
C ALA A 504 -12.11 -29.08 0.40
N ASP A 505 -13.19 -29.75 -0.02
CA ASP A 505 -13.21 -31.22 -0.05
C ASP A 505 -12.23 -31.77 -1.11
N GLY A 506 -11.65 -32.93 -0.78
CA GLY A 506 -10.72 -33.63 -1.64
C GLY A 506 -9.37 -32.95 -1.81
N ASP A 507 -9.05 -31.95 -0.97
CA ASP A 507 -7.89 -31.09 -1.11
C ASP A 507 -7.84 -30.37 -2.48
N ARG A 508 -9.00 -30.03 -3.05
CA ARG A 508 -9.08 -29.19 -4.26
C ARG A 508 -9.02 -27.73 -3.88
N THR A 509 -7.82 -27.20 -3.79
CA THR A 509 -7.63 -25.87 -3.19
C THR A 509 -8.21 -24.74 -4.05
N GLU A 510 -8.44 -24.97 -5.35
CA GLU A 510 -9.12 -24.05 -6.26
C GLU A 510 -10.59 -23.75 -5.88
N ASN A 511 -11.19 -24.58 -5.03
CA ASN A 511 -12.61 -24.46 -4.65
C ASN A 511 -12.84 -23.64 -3.38
N LEU A 512 -11.80 -23.21 -2.67
CA LEU A 512 -11.98 -22.38 -1.48
C LEU A 512 -10.98 -21.22 -1.54
N TRP A 513 -11.50 -20.00 -1.62
CA TRP A 513 -10.70 -18.78 -1.66
C TRP A 513 -11.09 -17.89 -0.49
N LEU A 514 -10.09 -17.37 0.22
CA LEU A 514 -10.24 -16.33 1.21
C LEU A 514 -9.46 -15.10 0.74
N TYR A 515 -10.18 -14.01 0.48
CA TYR A 515 -9.62 -12.70 0.18
C TYR A 515 -9.76 -11.81 1.40
N SER A 516 -8.66 -11.18 1.81
CA SER A 516 -8.65 -10.25 2.94
C SER A 516 -8.04 -8.92 2.54
N GLY A 517 -8.63 -7.83 3.03
CA GLY A 517 -8.16 -6.46 2.83
C GLY A 517 -6.92 -6.11 3.67
N GLU A 518 -6.89 -4.91 4.25
CA GLU A 518 -5.72 -4.39 4.98
C GLU A 518 -5.61 -4.90 6.43
N ASP A 519 -6.71 -5.38 7.00
CA ASP A 519 -6.75 -5.81 8.39
C ASP A 519 -5.86 -7.05 8.66
N PRO A 520 -5.36 -7.23 9.89
CA PRO A 520 -4.51 -8.36 10.23
C PRO A 520 -5.20 -9.72 10.13
N ILE A 521 -4.41 -10.76 9.86
CA ILE A 521 -4.84 -12.15 9.92
C ILE A 521 -4.10 -12.83 11.08
N ASP A 522 -4.84 -13.26 12.08
CA ASP A 522 -4.30 -13.93 13.27
C ASP A 522 -4.61 -15.43 13.21
N ILE A 523 -3.56 -16.27 13.18
CA ILE A 523 -3.70 -17.72 13.21
C ILE A 523 -3.00 -18.29 14.43
N ASN A 524 -3.78 -18.90 15.31
CA ASN A 524 -3.30 -19.40 16.58
C ASN A 524 -3.53 -20.92 16.71
N GLY A 525 -2.44 -21.66 16.54
CA GLY A 525 -2.38 -23.11 16.64
C GLY A 525 -1.82 -23.64 17.96
N ASN A 526 -1.91 -22.87 19.06
CA ASN A 526 -1.31 -23.25 20.34
C ASN A 526 -2.06 -24.36 21.08
N ASN A 527 -3.39 -24.34 21.05
CA ASN A 527 -4.21 -25.35 21.75
C ASN A 527 -4.87 -26.38 20.81
N GLY A 528 -4.61 -26.27 19.50
CA GLY A 528 -5.11 -27.17 18.48
C GLY A 528 -4.50 -26.78 17.14
N ARG A 529 -4.14 -27.75 16.30
CA ARG A 529 -3.54 -27.46 14.98
C ARG A 529 -4.59 -26.83 14.07
N VAL A 530 -4.34 -25.61 13.60
CA VAL A 530 -5.16 -24.97 12.56
C VAL A 530 -4.88 -25.64 11.21
N ASN A 531 -5.93 -25.96 10.46
CA ASN A 531 -5.83 -26.47 9.10
C ASN A 531 -6.59 -25.55 8.15
N PHE A 532 -5.93 -25.15 7.06
CA PHE A 532 -6.56 -24.41 5.98
C PHE A 532 -6.19 -25.05 4.65
N THR A 533 -7.20 -25.44 3.87
CA THR A 533 -7.06 -26.07 2.56
C THR A 533 -7.81 -25.23 1.53
N GLY A 534 -7.06 -24.42 0.76
CA GLY A 534 -7.60 -23.43 -0.17
C GLY A 534 -6.56 -22.39 -0.57
N VAL A 535 -7.01 -21.30 -1.17
CA VAL A 535 -6.22 -20.10 -1.43
C VAL A 535 -6.50 -19.05 -0.36
N LEU A 536 -5.45 -18.51 0.25
CA LEU A 536 -5.52 -17.32 1.08
C LEU A 536 -4.76 -16.19 0.39
N TYR A 537 -5.48 -15.18 -0.08
CA TYR A 537 -4.94 -14.07 -0.85
C TYR A 537 -5.18 -12.73 -0.16
N ALA A 538 -4.16 -12.27 0.57
CA ALA A 538 -4.23 -11.09 1.43
C ALA A 538 -2.98 -10.19 1.26
N PRO A 539 -2.73 -9.65 0.05
CA PRO A 539 -1.48 -8.93 -0.25
C PRO A 539 -1.27 -7.64 0.56
N GLU A 540 -2.29 -7.16 1.29
CA GLU A 540 -2.23 -6.00 2.17
C GLU A 540 -2.09 -6.37 3.66
N SER A 541 -2.49 -7.58 4.06
CA SER A 541 -2.54 -7.99 5.47
C SER A 541 -1.17 -8.39 6.03
N THR A 542 -0.95 -8.04 7.29
CA THR A 542 0.05 -8.72 8.13
C THR A 542 -0.56 -9.99 8.70
N MET A 543 0.14 -11.12 8.55
CA MET A 543 -0.32 -12.42 8.97
C MET A 543 0.52 -12.94 10.14
N THR A 544 -0.10 -12.99 11.33
CA THR A 544 0.51 -13.49 12.56
C THR A 544 0.27 -14.99 12.69
N LEU A 545 1.34 -15.76 12.78
CA LEU A 545 1.33 -17.23 12.77
C LEU A 545 1.91 -17.74 14.10
N ASP A 546 1.04 -18.23 14.97
CA ASP A 546 1.40 -18.76 16.29
C ASP A 546 1.13 -20.28 16.39
N GLY A 547 2.07 -21.04 16.98
CA GLY A 547 1.87 -22.46 17.25
C GLY A 547 1.85 -23.36 16.01
N SER A 548 0.99 -24.38 15.98
CA SER A 548 0.99 -25.43 14.93
C SER A 548 -0.07 -25.22 13.87
N MET A 549 0.33 -25.24 12.60
CA MET A 549 -0.58 -25.03 11.46
C MET A 549 -0.21 -25.90 10.26
N THR A 550 -1.22 -26.24 9.47
CA THR A 550 -1.10 -26.90 8.16
C THR A 550 -1.86 -26.08 7.14
N PHE A 551 -1.19 -25.79 6.03
CA PHE A 551 -1.66 -24.96 4.95
C PHE A 551 -1.51 -25.75 3.65
N THR A 552 -2.62 -26.03 2.99
CA THR A 552 -2.67 -26.75 1.72
C THR A 552 -3.24 -25.82 0.65
N GLY A 553 -2.47 -25.51 -0.39
CA GLY A 553 -2.81 -24.53 -1.43
C GLY A 553 -1.79 -23.40 -1.55
N SER A 554 -2.26 -22.16 -1.74
CA SER A 554 -1.41 -20.98 -1.97
C SER A 554 -1.73 -19.87 -0.98
N PHE A 555 -0.67 -19.25 -0.43
CA PHE A 555 -0.76 -18.26 0.65
C PHE A 555 -0.01 -16.99 0.27
N THR A 556 -0.69 -15.86 0.28
CA THR A 556 -0.10 -14.55 -0.01
C THR A 556 -0.45 -13.57 1.10
N ALA A 557 0.55 -12.95 1.69
CA ALA A 557 0.41 -11.91 2.71
C ALA A 557 1.36 -10.75 2.41
N ASN A 558 1.06 -9.53 2.88
CA ASN A 558 2.05 -8.45 2.87
C ASN A 558 3.27 -8.85 3.69
N GLU A 559 3.06 -9.26 4.93
CA GLU A 559 4.13 -9.66 5.84
C GLU A 559 3.70 -10.88 6.67
N PHE A 560 4.65 -11.75 7.00
CA PHE A 560 4.44 -12.84 7.95
C PHE A 560 5.19 -12.55 9.24
N GLU A 561 4.45 -12.56 10.35
CA GLU A 561 5.00 -12.56 11.70
C GLU A 561 4.84 -13.95 12.32
N PHE A 562 5.88 -14.44 12.97
CA PHE A 562 5.89 -15.80 13.53
C PHE A 562 6.11 -15.75 15.04
N ASN A 563 5.33 -16.54 15.78
CA ASN A 563 5.54 -16.77 17.20
C ASN A 563 5.52 -18.27 17.51
N GLU A 564 6.67 -18.84 17.84
CA GLU A 564 6.82 -20.28 18.09
C GLU A 564 6.22 -21.19 16.98
N ALA A 565 6.20 -20.69 15.75
CA ALA A 565 5.44 -21.27 14.65
C ALA A 565 6.02 -22.60 14.13
N ARG A 566 5.12 -23.54 13.85
CA ARG A 566 5.38 -24.86 13.28
C ARG A 566 4.47 -25.09 12.08
N LEU A 567 5.00 -24.79 10.90
CA LEU A 567 4.24 -24.74 9.65
C LEU A 567 4.49 -25.97 8.78
N LYS A 568 3.42 -26.45 8.18
CA LYS A 568 3.44 -27.36 7.03
C LYS A 568 2.72 -26.69 5.88
N LEU A 569 3.41 -26.56 4.75
CA LEU A 569 2.90 -25.95 3.53
C LEU A 569 2.87 -27.02 2.43
N HIS A 570 1.72 -27.25 1.84
CA HIS A 570 1.48 -28.23 0.79
C HIS A 570 0.91 -27.50 -0.42
N TYR A 571 1.77 -27.06 -1.33
CA TYR A 571 1.32 -26.32 -2.50
C TYR A 571 0.59 -27.20 -3.49
N ASP A 572 -0.57 -26.74 -3.92
CA ASP A 572 -1.35 -27.41 -4.96
C ASP A 572 -0.94 -26.87 -6.34
N GLU A 573 -0.28 -27.70 -7.13
CA GLU A 573 0.23 -27.36 -8.45
C GLU A 573 -0.89 -27.08 -9.46
N ALA A 574 -2.11 -27.53 -9.19
CA ALA A 574 -3.29 -27.21 -9.99
C ALA A 574 -3.56 -25.69 -10.02
N LEU A 575 -3.12 -24.94 -9.00
CA LEU A 575 -3.30 -23.49 -8.91
C LEU A 575 -2.37 -22.67 -9.83
N ARG A 576 -1.39 -23.28 -10.51
CA ARG A 576 -0.35 -22.57 -11.26
C ARG A 576 -0.89 -21.59 -12.31
N ASP A 577 -2.04 -21.92 -12.89
CA ASP A 577 -2.70 -21.11 -13.91
C ASP A 577 -3.88 -20.30 -13.36
N ASN A 578 -4.23 -20.48 -12.08
CA ASN A 578 -5.33 -19.79 -11.43
C ASN A 578 -4.90 -18.37 -11.06
N GLN A 579 -5.83 -17.41 -11.23
CA GLN A 579 -5.62 -16.01 -10.89
C GLN A 579 -6.68 -15.55 -9.89
N PRO A 580 -6.30 -14.72 -8.91
CA PRO A 580 -7.27 -13.98 -8.08
C PRO A 580 -8.33 -13.31 -8.94
N PHE A 581 -9.58 -13.35 -8.48
CA PHE A 581 -10.76 -12.82 -9.19
C PHE A 581 -10.94 -13.37 -10.62
N ASP A 582 -10.47 -14.60 -10.88
CA ASP A 582 -10.52 -15.27 -12.18
C ASP A 582 -9.79 -14.50 -13.29
N GLY A 583 -8.77 -13.73 -12.93
CA GLY A 583 -8.01 -12.91 -13.86
C GLY A 583 -8.76 -11.68 -14.37
N ARG A 584 -9.92 -11.35 -13.77
CA ARG A 584 -10.63 -10.11 -14.04
C ARG A 584 -9.79 -8.91 -13.59
N SER A 585 -9.98 -7.80 -14.30
CA SER A 585 -9.40 -6.52 -13.90
C SER A 585 -10.26 -5.92 -12.78
N VAL A 586 -9.70 -5.80 -11.58
CA VAL A 586 -10.42 -5.38 -10.37
C VAL A 586 -9.90 -4.04 -9.82
N PRO A 587 -10.73 -3.26 -9.11
CA PRO A 587 -10.33 -1.95 -8.59
C PRO A 587 -9.21 -2.03 -7.54
N VAL A 588 -8.26 -1.09 -7.64
CA VAL A 588 -7.18 -0.87 -6.66
C VAL A 588 -7.46 0.34 -5.77
N VAL A 589 -8.09 1.37 -6.36
CA VAL A 589 -8.56 2.56 -5.65
C VAL A 589 -10.06 2.57 -5.84
N SER A 590 -10.81 2.55 -4.74
CA SER A 590 -12.27 2.54 -4.79
C SER A 590 -12.85 3.90 -4.44
N HIS A 591 -12.09 4.83 -3.83
CA HIS A 591 -12.58 6.16 -3.44
C HIS A 591 -11.55 7.24 -3.82
N LEU A 592 -12.02 8.37 -4.34
CA LEU A 592 -11.20 9.55 -4.63
C LEU A 592 -11.78 10.75 -3.90
N HIS A 593 -11.01 11.42 -3.04
CA HIS A 593 -11.43 12.68 -2.44
C HIS A 593 -10.48 13.78 -2.89
N VAL A 594 -10.92 14.60 -3.83
CA VAL A 594 -10.21 15.82 -4.20
C VAL A 594 -11.00 17.03 -3.75
N SER A 595 -10.36 17.89 -2.97
CA SER A 595 -10.94 19.14 -2.49
C SER A 595 -10.00 20.29 -2.78
N THR A 596 -10.53 21.45 -3.11
CA THR A 596 -9.75 22.69 -3.26
C THR A 596 -10.02 23.65 -2.13
N HIS A 597 -8.94 24.28 -1.66
CA HIS A 597 -8.99 25.28 -0.61
C HIS A 597 -8.21 26.52 -1.06
N THR A 598 -8.91 27.61 -1.32
CA THR A 598 -8.29 28.85 -1.78
C THR A 598 -7.82 29.70 -0.60
N VAL A 599 -6.55 30.07 -0.61
CA VAL A 599 -6.00 31.09 0.30
C VAL A 599 -5.68 32.36 -0.47
N VAL A 600 -6.03 33.51 0.11
CA VAL A 600 -5.70 34.84 -0.43
C VAL A 600 -4.41 35.32 0.23
N VAL A 601 -3.45 35.77 -0.58
CA VAL A 601 -2.13 36.18 -0.14
C VAL A 601 -1.88 37.64 -0.51
N GLU A 602 -1.64 38.47 0.49
CA GLU A 602 -1.44 39.91 0.33
C GLU A 602 -0.29 40.41 1.23
N SER A 603 0.21 41.62 0.94
CA SER A 603 1.12 42.32 1.85
C SER A 603 0.39 42.82 3.10
N ASP A 604 0.99 42.66 4.29
CA ASP A 604 0.43 43.12 5.58
C ASP A 604 0.70 44.60 5.90
#